data_AF-A0A2K0TV76-F1
#
_entry.id   AF-A0A2K0TV76-F1
#
_cell.length_a   1.000
_cell.length_b   1.000
_cell.length_c   1.000
_cell.angle_alpha   90.00
_cell.angle_beta   90.00
_cell.angle_gamma   90.00
#
_symmetry.space_group_name_H-M   'P 1'
#
loop_
_entity.id
_entity.type
_entity.pdbx_description
1 polymer ?
#
loop_
_entity_poly.entity_id
_entity_poly.type
_entity_poly.pdbx_seq_one_letter_code
_entity_poly.pdbx_strand_id
1 'polypeptide(L)'
;MKRYTAGLLLLGFASMASAHTSFTTLFIDKKNQGDGTCVRTPYDGETATNPIHLVTSDDMVCGRNGSQAVPFICPANKGSLLTFEFRLWPDGQAPGSIDPGHLGPCAVYVKKVNDMFTESAAGDGWLKIWEDGYNPVTQKWCVDRLVDNNGLLSVNLPRGLPSGYYIVRPEILALHWAVHRNDPQYFVGCAQIFLSSDVQGPLNVPKEHLTSIPGYIDADTPGLKYDIYQQDLPPYPIPGPKVYHPRADTNSASGVPAPGPTPQAAGVIPKDCLLKSANWCGKAIPPYSTETGCWGGVNACYAQSKHCRAGAQTIGQANCDRWSRYCDTLNALCEQGQFVGPPVFTEKESMVPVPGEIPAMWNNVFEHKG
;
A
#
# COMPACT_ATOMS: atom_id res chain seq x y z
N MET A 1 -58.85 32.42 11.36
CA MET A 1 -57.70 31.56 11.66
C MET A 1 -57.45 30.64 10.46
N LYS A 2 -56.44 30.89 9.64
CA LYS A 2 -55.94 29.94 8.63
C LYS A 2 -54.51 29.60 9.02
N ARG A 3 -54.30 28.34 9.44
CA ARG A 3 -52.98 27.80 9.79
C ARG A 3 -52.36 27.27 8.51
N TYR A 4 -51.18 27.77 8.15
CA TYR A 4 -50.34 27.18 7.12
C TYR A 4 -49.35 26.26 7.80
N THR A 5 -49.48 24.96 7.57
CA THR A 5 -48.50 23.94 7.97
C THR A 5 -47.36 23.94 6.96
N ALA A 6 -46.17 24.36 7.39
CA ALA A 6 -44.94 24.20 6.62
C ALA A 6 -44.52 22.73 6.67
N GLY A 7 -44.42 22.08 5.51
CA GLY A 7 -43.86 20.74 5.37
C GLY A 7 -42.32 20.80 5.37
N LEU A 8 -41.69 20.08 6.30
CA LEU A 8 -40.26 19.79 6.24
C LEU A 8 -40.01 18.79 5.10
N LEU A 9 -39.24 19.19 4.08
CA LEU A 9 -38.59 18.26 3.17
C LEU A 9 -37.35 17.67 3.89
N LEU A 10 -37.42 16.38 4.22
CA LEU A 10 -36.25 15.57 4.59
C LEU A 10 -35.50 15.21 3.30
N LEU A 11 -34.39 15.90 3.03
CA LEU A 11 -33.40 15.48 2.04
C LEU A 11 -32.64 14.27 2.63
N GLY A 12 -32.99 13.07 2.17
CA GLY A 12 -32.22 11.86 2.46
C GLY A 12 -30.86 11.93 1.76
N PHE A 13 -29.77 11.89 2.53
CA PHE A 13 -28.44 11.66 1.97
C PHE A 13 -28.38 10.21 1.46
N ALA A 14 -28.29 10.03 0.15
CA ALA A 14 -27.97 8.74 -0.43
C ALA A 14 -26.54 8.37 -0.03
N SER A 15 -26.39 7.32 0.79
CA SER A 15 -25.09 6.70 1.05
C SER A 15 -24.58 6.12 -0.26
N MET A 16 -23.53 6.71 -0.84
CA MET A 16 -22.76 6.05 -1.89
C MET A 16 -22.14 4.80 -1.28
N ALA A 17 -22.69 3.63 -1.59
CA ALA A 17 -22.09 2.37 -1.19
C ALA A 17 -20.80 2.19 -2.00
N SER A 18 -19.65 2.42 -1.37
CA SER A 18 -18.36 1.97 -1.90
C SER A 18 -18.34 0.44 -1.82
N ALA A 19 -18.00 -0.23 -2.92
CA ALA A 19 -17.86 -1.68 -2.98
C ALA A 19 -16.41 -2.13 -3.27
N HIS A 20 -15.57 -1.18 -3.66
CA HIS A 20 -14.23 -1.44 -4.18
C HIS A 20 -13.14 -1.07 -3.17
N THR A 21 -11.93 -1.60 -3.37
CA THR A 21 -10.85 -1.52 -2.37
C THR A 21 -9.62 -0.77 -2.89
N SER A 22 -8.82 -0.23 -1.98
CA SER A 22 -7.46 0.24 -2.25
C SER A 22 -6.46 -0.29 -1.22
N PHE A 23 -5.21 -0.56 -1.65
CA PHE A 23 -4.11 -0.88 -0.73
C PHE A 23 -3.59 0.41 -0.11
N THR A 24 -3.70 0.55 1.21
CA THR A 24 -3.49 1.82 1.92
C THR A 24 -2.30 1.79 2.87
N THR A 25 -2.11 0.69 3.59
CA THR A 25 -1.20 0.67 4.75
C THR A 25 -0.38 -0.61 4.78
N LEU A 26 0.94 -0.44 4.86
CA LEU A 26 1.89 -1.52 5.05
C LEU A 26 2.17 -1.70 6.53
N PHE A 27 2.19 -2.95 6.98
CA PHE A 27 2.77 -3.35 8.26
C PHE A 27 3.97 -4.24 8.01
N ILE A 28 5.01 -4.07 8.81
CA ILE A 28 6.22 -4.91 8.78
C ILE A 28 6.41 -5.44 10.19
N ASP A 29 6.43 -6.76 10.34
CA ASP A 29 6.53 -7.45 11.64
C ASP A 29 5.48 -6.94 12.65
N LYS A 30 4.23 -6.84 12.18
CA LYS A 30 3.07 -6.31 12.92
C LYS A 30 3.17 -4.83 13.33
N LYS A 31 4.22 -4.12 12.93
CA LYS A 31 4.34 -2.68 13.15
C LYS A 31 3.68 -1.89 12.01
N ASN A 32 2.69 -1.07 12.33
CA ASN A 32 2.07 -0.14 11.39
C ASN A 32 3.12 0.87 10.90
N GLN A 33 3.33 0.93 9.58
CA GLN A 33 4.27 1.90 8.98
C GLN A 33 3.64 3.28 8.75
N GLY A 34 2.33 3.44 8.93
CA GLY A 34 1.56 4.67 8.69
C GLY A 34 0.81 4.64 7.36
N ASP A 35 -0.37 5.26 7.33
CA ASP A 35 -1.23 5.30 6.14
C ASP A 35 -0.51 5.96 4.95
N GLY A 36 -0.43 5.25 3.82
CA GLY A 36 0.30 5.65 2.61
C GLY A 36 1.83 5.65 2.74
N THR A 37 2.40 5.44 3.93
CA THR A 37 3.86 5.44 4.10
C THR A 37 4.49 4.26 3.37
N CYS A 38 5.47 4.57 2.50
CA CYS A 38 6.14 3.62 1.61
C CYS A 38 5.23 2.97 0.55
N VAL A 39 3.95 3.34 0.49
CA VAL A 39 2.97 2.86 -0.49
C VAL A 39 2.84 3.88 -1.61
N ARG A 40 2.83 3.41 -2.86
CA ARG A 40 2.61 4.22 -4.06
C ARG A 40 1.11 4.39 -4.29
N THR A 41 0.48 5.25 -3.49
CA THR A 41 -0.97 5.48 -3.52
C THR A 41 -1.39 6.34 -4.71
N PRO A 42 -2.57 6.11 -5.31
CA PRO A 42 -3.15 7.03 -6.29
C PRO A 42 -3.26 8.45 -5.73
N TYR A 43 -3.18 9.45 -6.61
CA TYR A 43 -3.36 10.84 -6.18
C TYR A 43 -4.85 11.19 -6.01
N ASP A 44 -5.70 10.69 -6.90
CA ASP A 44 -7.13 10.99 -6.87
C ASP A 44 -7.89 10.02 -5.97
N GLY A 45 -8.41 10.55 -4.85
CA GLY A 45 -9.22 9.80 -3.88
C GLY A 45 -10.58 9.36 -4.41
N GLU A 46 -11.17 10.05 -5.38
CA GLU A 46 -12.48 9.71 -5.93
C GLU A 46 -12.43 8.42 -6.76
N THR A 47 -11.33 8.23 -7.47
CA THR A 47 -11.11 7.04 -8.27
C THR A 47 -10.28 5.99 -7.54
N ALA A 48 -9.63 6.29 -6.41
CA ALA A 48 -8.61 5.44 -5.78
C ALA A 48 -9.00 3.97 -5.55
N THR A 49 -10.29 3.68 -5.40
CA THR A 49 -10.80 2.30 -5.21
C THR A 49 -11.24 1.63 -6.50
N ASN A 50 -11.41 2.34 -7.62
CA ASN A 50 -11.88 1.73 -8.88
C ASN A 50 -10.92 0.62 -9.36
N PRO A 51 -11.45 -0.45 -9.97
CA PRO A 51 -10.60 -1.49 -10.55
C PRO A 51 -9.74 -0.92 -11.68
N ILE A 52 -8.60 -1.58 -11.96
CA ILE A 52 -7.75 -1.20 -13.08
C ILE A 52 -8.46 -1.48 -14.40
N HIS A 53 -8.52 -0.45 -15.25
CA HIS A 53 -9.07 -0.57 -16.58
C HIS A 53 -8.02 -1.15 -17.55
N LEU A 54 -8.38 -2.27 -18.20
CA LEU A 54 -7.53 -3.07 -19.10
C LEU A 54 -6.30 -3.71 -18.44
N VAL A 55 -6.21 -5.03 -18.55
CA VAL A 55 -5.10 -5.84 -18.03
C VAL A 55 -3.75 -5.61 -18.73
N THR A 56 -3.76 -4.86 -19.83
CA THR A 56 -2.56 -4.46 -20.57
C THR A 56 -2.08 -3.04 -20.22
N SER A 57 -2.80 -2.33 -19.35
CA SER A 57 -2.43 -0.96 -18.94
C SER A 57 -1.19 -0.97 -18.04
N ASP A 58 -0.41 0.12 -18.09
CA ASP A 58 0.70 0.36 -17.16
C ASP A 58 0.23 0.45 -15.69
N ASP A 59 -1.04 0.81 -15.47
CA ASP A 59 -1.64 0.84 -14.13
C ASP A 59 -1.72 -0.56 -13.50
N MET A 60 -1.62 -1.65 -14.29
CA MET A 60 -1.56 -3.01 -13.74
C MET A 60 -0.31 -3.25 -12.90
N VAL A 61 0.75 -2.46 -13.08
CA VAL A 61 2.01 -2.65 -12.36
C VAL A 61 1.84 -2.33 -10.88
N CYS A 62 1.40 -1.12 -10.58
CA CYS A 62 1.38 -0.59 -9.21
C CYS A 62 0.12 0.23 -8.89
N GLY A 63 -0.92 0.12 -9.72
CA GLY A 63 -2.11 0.94 -9.65
C GLY A 63 -1.93 2.30 -10.32
N ARG A 64 -3.00 3.08 -10.36
CA ARG A 64 -3.00 4.44 -10.91
C ARG A 64 -1.95 5.31 -10.22
N ASN A 65 -1.13 5.98 -11.02
CA ASN A 65 0.04 6.78 -10.58
C ASN A 65 1.16 5.98 -9.88
N GLY A 66 1.02 4.66 -9.70
CA GLY A 66 1.97 3.82 -8.98
C GLY A 66 3.27 3.54 -9.73
N SER A 67 3.39 3.96 -11.00
CA SER A 67 4.64 3.91 -11.74
C SER A 67 5.72 4.83 -11.13
N GLN A 68 5.30 5.90 -10.45
CA GLN A 68 6.19 6.84 -9.78
C GLN A 68 6.60 6.33 -8.39
N ALA A 69 7.89 6.41 -8.09
CA ALA A 69 8.39 6.12 -6.75
C ALA A 69 7.96 7.20 -5.76
N VAL A 70 7.71 6.79 -4.51
CA VAL A 70 7.40 7.71 -3.41
C VAL A 70 8.62 7.98 -2.53
N PRO A 71 8.71 9.12 -1.82
CA PRO A 71 9.91 9.48 -1.08
C PRO A 71 10.42 8.47 -0.03
N PHE A 72 9.54 7.73 0.64
CA PHE A 72 9.95 6.81 1.72
C PHE A 72 10.05 5.36 1.25
N ILE A 73 11.02 4.65 1.84
CA ILE A 73 11.29 3.24 1.66
C ILE A 73 11.37 2.63 3.05
N CYS A 74 10.55 1.62 3.32
CA CYS A 74 10.41 1.05 4.65
C CYS A 74 11.43 -0.08 4.86
N PRO A 75 12.16 -0.10 5.98
CA PRO A 75 13.10 -1.18 6.26
C PRO A 75 12.36 -2.47 6.61
N ALA A 76 12.76 -3.57 5.99
CA ALA A 76 12.34 -4.92 6.31
C ALA A 76 13.58 -5.81 6.52
N ASN A 77 13.44 -6.85 7.32
CA ASN A 77 14.48 -7.86 7.52
C ASN A 77 14.17 -9.14 6.73
N LYS A 78 15.19 -9.98 6.53
CA LYS A 78 15.04 -11.34 6.00
C LYS A 78 13.91 -12.08 6.72
N GLY A 79 12.92 -12.53 5.95
CA GLY A 79 11.79 -13.30 6.49
C GLY A 79 10.72 -12.46 7.20
N SER A 80 10.76 -11.13 7.11
CA SER A 80 9.74 -10.27 7.75
C SER A 80 8.34 -10.62 7.30
N LEU A 81 7.40 -10.48 8.23
CA LEU A 81 5.97 -10.56 7.94
C LEU A 81 5.50 -9.23 7.37
N LEU A 82 5.14 -9.22 6.09
CA LEU A 82 4.47 -8.08 5.48
C LEU A 82 2.96 -8.25 5.61
N THR A 83 2.27 -7.22 6.06
CA THR A 83 0.80 -7.18 6.00
C THR A 83 0.34 -6.00 5.19
N PHE A 84 -0.54 -6.25 4.23
CA PHE A 84 -1.11 -5.27 3.34
C PHE A 84 -2.56 -5.02 3.78
N GLU A 85 -2.86 -3.78 4.16
CA GLU A 85 -4.22 -3.38 4.52
C GLU A 85 -4.96 -2.80 3.33
N PHE A 86 -6.05 -3.47 2.98
CA PHE A 86 -7.00 -3.09 1.96
C PHE A 86 -8.23 -2.43 2.59
N ARG A 87 -8.58 -1.23 2.13
CA ARG A 87 -9.71 -0.45 2.66
C ARG A 87 -10.72 -0.12 1.58
N LEU A 88 -11.99 -0.18 1.98
CA LEU A 88 -13.16 0.25 1.20
C LEU A 88 -13.24 1.78 1.14
N TRP A 89 -12.79 2.41 2.23
CA TRP A 89 -12.67 3.85 2.40
C TRP A 89 -11.20 4.17 2.68
N PRO A 90 -10.42 4.52 1.65
CA PRO A 90 -8.97 4.62 1.79
C PRO A 90 -8.49 5.63 2.84
N ASP A 91 -9.29 6.68 3.08
CA ASP A 91 -9.07 7.72 4.09
C ASP A 91 -9.47 7.31 5.52
N GLY A 92 -10.05 6.12 5.68
CA GLY A 92 -10.48 5.59 6.98
C GLY A 92 -11.75 6.23 7.54
N GLN A 93 -12.57 6.93 6.72
CA GLN A 93 -13.80 7.55 7.22
C GLN A 93 -14.87 6.55 7.69
N ALA A 94 -14.79 5.29 7.23
CA ALA A 94 -15.61 4.18 7.69
C ALA A 94 -14.84 2.85 7.56
N PRO A 95 -15.17 1.83 8.39
CA PRO A 95 -14.53 0.52 8.30
C PRO A 95 -14.95 -0.23 7.03
N GLY A 96 -14.18 -1.26 6.67
CA GLY A 96 -14.44 -2.15 5.55
C GLY A 96 -13.22 -2.31 4.65
N SER A 97 -13.12 -3.46 3.98
CA SER A 97 -12.03 -3.79 3.08
C SER A 97 -12.46 -3.80 1.62
N ILE A 98 -13.34 -4.73 1.26
CA ILE A 98 -13.93 -4.89 -0.06
C ILE A 98 -15.35 -5.46 0.11
N ASP A 99 -16.24 -5.21 -0.85
CA ASP A 99 -17.55 -5.86 -0.84
C ASP A 99 -17.38 -7.40 -0.93
N PRO A 100 -18.06 -8.18 -0.06
CA PRO A 100 -17.90 -9.65 -0.02
C PRO A 100 -18.26 -10.36 -1.32
N GLY A 101 -19.05 -9.74 -2.20
CA GLY A 101 -19.39 -10.27 -3.51
C GLY A 101 -18.22 -10.25 -4.51
N HIS A 102 -17.13 -9.52 -4.24
CA HIS A 102 -15.95 -9.42 -5.11
C HIS A 102 -15.05 -10.66 -5.05
N LEU A 103 -15.64 -11.85 -5.01
CA LEU A 103 -14.94 -13.13 -4.84
C LEU A 103 -13.86 -13.34 -5.93
N GLY A 104 -12.71 -13.86 -5.49
CA GLY A 104 -11.62 -14.22 -6.37
C GLY A 104 -10.28 -14.38 -5.62
N PRO A 105 -9.17 -14.62 -6.33
CA PRO A 105 -7.88 -14.90 -5.74
C PRO A 105 -7.15 -13.63 -5.29
N CYS A 106 -6.09 -13.83 -4.52
CA CYS A 106 -5.07 -12.81 -4.30
C CYS A 106 -3.68 -13.37 -4.57
N ALA A 107 -2.74 -12.47 -4.85
CA ALA A 107 -1.33 -12.81 -5.04
C ALA A 107 -0.41 -11.71 -4.51
N VAL A 108 0.82 -12.06 -4.17
CA VAL A 108 1.86 -11.09 -3.83
C VAL A 108 3.10 -11.34 -4.66
N TYR A 109 3.60 -10.28 -5.30
CA TYR A 109 4.79 -10.29 -6.12
C TYR A 109 5.87 -9.39 -5.51
N VAL A 110 7.13 -9.68 -5.83
CA VAL A 110 8.26 -8.80 -5.54
C VAL A 110 9.10 -8.59 -6.79
N LYS A 111 9.67 -7.40 -6.92
CA LYS A 111 10.68 -7.08 -7.94
C LYS A 111 11.85 -6.40 -7.25
N LYS A 112 13.06 -6.93 -7.47
CA LYS A 112 14.29 -6.27 -7.03
C LYS A 112 14.61 -5.14 -7.99
N VAL A 113 15.04 -3.99 -7.46
CA VAL A 113 15.55 -2.86 -8.23
C VAL A 113 16.90 -2.41 -7.66
N ASN A 114 17.77 -1.87 -8.50
CA ASN A 114 19.04 -1.32 -8.07
C ASN A 114 18.85 0.08 -7.49
N ASP A 115 17.96 0.87 -8.08
CA ASP A 115 17.61 2.21 -7.64
C ASP A 115 16.08 2.38 -7.66
N MET A 116 15.49 2.54 -6.48
CA MET A 116 14.04 2.69 -6.30
C MET A 116 13.46 3.91 -7.03
N PHE A 117 14.24 4.97 -7.23
CA PHE A 117 13.75 6.25 -7.76
C PHE A 117 13.90 6.42 -9.26
N THR A 118 14.78 5.63 -9.89
CA THR A 118 15.08 5.74 -11.33
C THR A 118 14.70 4.51 -12.12
N GLU A 119 14.66 3.33 -11.51
CA GLU A 119 14.31 2.08 -12.18
C GLU A 119 12.79 1.90 -12.27
N SER A 120 12.31 1.47 -13.44
CA SER A 120 10.89 1.25 -13.67
C SER A 120 10.38 0.01 -12.92
N ALA A 121 9.22 0.16 -12.29
CA ALA A 121 8.46 -0.98 -11.76
C ALA A 121 7.95 -1.90 -12.90
N ALA A 122 7.64 -1.33 -14.07
CA ALA A 122 7.11 -2.06 -15.21
C ALA A 122 8.17 -2.98 -15.86
N GLY A 123 7.70 -3.99 -16.57
CA GLY A 123 8.54 -4.94 -17.30
C GLY A 123 8.93 -6.17 -16.49
N ASP A 124 9.96 -6.88 -16.96
CA ASP A 124 10.45 -8.15 -16.42
C ASP A 124 10.97 -8.05 -14.98
N GLY A 125 11.12 -9.23 -14.35
CA GLY A 125 11.79 -9.40 -13.05
C GLY A 125 10.85 -9.54 -11.87
N TRP A 126 9.53 -9.60 -12.11
CA TRP A 126 8.57 -9.89 -11.05
C TRP A 126 8.57 -11.37 -10.70
N LEU A 127 8.65 -11.63 -9.40
CA LEU A 127 8.59 -12.95 -8.80
C LEU A 127 7.32 -13.07 -7.98
N LYS A 128 6.45 -14.05 -8.28
CA LYS A 128 5.32 -14.37 -7.41
C LYS A 128 5.82 -15.12 -6.17
N ILE A 129 5.60 -14.55 -4.99
CA ILE A 129 6.05 -15.13 -3.71
C ILE A 129 4.92 -15.73 -2.89
N TRP A 130 3.67 -15.49 -3.28
CA TRP A 130 2.51 -16.00 -2.56
C TRP A 130 1.26 -15.91 -3.43
N GLU A 131 0.34 -16.84 -3.26
CA GLU A 131 -1.01 -16.80 -3.83
C GLU A 131 -2.02 -17.52 -2.95
N ASP A 132 -3.27 -17.14 -3.13
CA ASP A 132 -4.41 -17.78 -2.48
C ASP A 132 -5.63 -17.72 -3.40
N GLY A 133 -6.24 -18.88 -3.66
CA GLY A 133 -7.34 -19.04 -4.60
C GLY A 133 -8.60 -19.59 -3.94
N TYR A 134 -9.39 -20.33 -4.72
CA TYR A 134 -10.56 -21.02 -4.19
C TYR A 134 -10.18 -22.31 -3.46
N ASN A 135 -10.64 -22.46 -2.22
CA ASN A 135 -10.52 -23.72 -1.47
C ASN A 135 -11.86 -24.48 -1.52
N PRO A 136 -11.93 -25.65 -2.17
CA PRO A 136 -13.19 -26.41 -2.32
C PRO A 136 -13.66 -27.07 -1.02
N VAL A 137 -12.78 -27.26 -0.03
CA VAL A 137 -13.15 -27.84 1.29
C VAL A 137 -13.85 -26.81 2.15
N THR A 138 -13.33 -25.58 2.20
CA THR A 138 -13.94 -24.50 2.99
C THR A 138 -14.95 -23.69 2.19
N GLN A 139 -15.02 -23.88 0.88
CA GLN A 139 -15.80 -23.07 -0.07
C GLN A 139 -15.49 -21.57 0.06
N LYS A 140 -14.22 -21.22 0.28
CA LYS A 140 -13.77 -19.83 0.48
C LYS A 140 -12.69 -19.43 -0.50
N TRP A 141 -12.87 -18.25 -1.08
CA TRP A 141 -11.87 -17.52 -1.86
C TRP A 141 -10.91 -16.75 -0.96
N CYS A 142 -9.86 -16.17 -1.56
CA CYS A 142 -8.99 -15.24 -0.86
C CYS A 142 -9.78 -14.03 -0.33
N VAL A 143 -10.70 -13.50 -1.13
CA VAL A 143 -11.51 -12.32 -0.74
C VAL A 143 -12.38 -12.60 0.49
N ASP A 144 -12.93 -13.81 0.66
CA ASP A 144 -13.62 -14.18 1.91
C ASP A 144 -12.70 -14.05 3.12
N ARG A 145 -11.47 -14.55 3.00
CA ARG A 145 -10.45 -14.45 4.04
C ARG A 145 -10.00 -13.01 4.26
N LEU A 146 -9.97 -12.18 3.21
CA LEU A 146 -9.67 -10.75 3.32
C LEU A 146 -10.73 -10.02 4.13
N VAL A 147 -12.01 -10.29 3.86
CA VAL A 147 -13.13 -9.74 4.62
C VAL A 147 -13.09 -10.23 6.08
N ASP A 148 -12.90 -11.54 6.30
CA ASP A 148 -12.79 -12.12 7.65
C ASP A 148 -11.63 -11.51 8.47
N ASN A 149 -10.55 -11.08 7.81
CA ASN A 149 -9.38 -10.44 8.43
C ASN A 149 -9.41 -8.90 8.33
N ASN A 150 -10.58 -8.29 8.10
CA ASN A 150 -10.76 -6.84 8.03
C ASN A 150 -9.80 -6.12 7.07
N GLY A 151 -9.48 -6.74 5.93
CA GLY A 151 -8.59 -6.18 4.92
C GLY A 151 -7.11 -6.48 5.12
N LEU A 152 -6.72 -7.22 6.16
CA LEU A 152 -5.33 -7.49 6.49
C LEU A 152 -4.83 -8.78 5.84
N LEU A 153 -4.07 -8.66 4.74
CA LEU A 153 -3.43 -9.78 4.04
C LEU A 153 -1.96 -9.91 4.45
N SER A 154 -1.57 -11.04 5.06
CA SER A 154 -0.21 -11.22 5.61
C SER A 154 0.59 -12.32 4.89
N VAL A 155 1.81 -11.97 4.47
CA VAL A 155 2.76 -12.83 3.73
C VAL A 155 4.18 -12.62 4.25
N ASN A 156 4.95 -13.69 4.47
CA ASN A 156 6.38 -13.55 4.80
C ASN A 156 7.22 -13.36 3.53
N LEU A 157 8.23 -12.50 3.63
CA LEU A 157 9.27 -12.43 2.61
C LEU A 157 10.05 -13.75 2.51
N PRO A 158 10.32 -14.28 1.31
CA PRO A 158 11.20 -15.44 1.16
C PRO A 158 12.59 -15.15 1.74
N ARG A 159 13.12 -16.11 2.51
CA ARG A 159 14.41 -15.95 3.20
C ARG A 159 15.62 -15.93 2.27
N GLY A 160 15.50 -16.47 1.06
CA GLY A 160 16.58 -16.46 0.05
C GLY A 160 16.66 -15.19 -0.79
N LEU A 161 15.89 -14.14 -0.47
CA LEU A 161 16.02 -12.86 -1.17
C LEU A 161 17.30 -12.13 -0.73
N PRO A 162 18.15 -11.67 -1.67
CA PRO A 162 19.34 -10.89 -1.37
C PRO A 162 18.99 -9.49 -0.85
N SER A 163 19.92 -8.89 -0.10
CA SER A 163 19.76 -7.54 0.43
C SER A 163 19.53 -6.50 -0.68
N GLY A 164 18.71 -5.48 -0.44
CA GLY A 164 18.54 -4.32 -1.32
C GLY A 164 17.11 -3.81 -1.46
N TYR A 165 16.86 -3.01 -2.49
CA TYR A 165 15.56 -2.39 -2.73
C TYR A 165 14.60 -3.36 -3.44
N TYR A 166 13.37 -3.42 -2.95
CA TYR A 166 12.29 -4.21 -3.53
C TYR A 166 11.01 -3.41 -3.63
N ILE A 167 10.32 -3.59 -4.76
CA ILE A 167 8.93 -3.22 -4.92
C ILE A 167 8.10 -4.46 -4.60
N VAL A 168 7.11 -4.32 -3.73
CA VAL A 168 6.21 -5.41 -3.32
C VAL A 168 4.80 -5.08 -3.76
N ARG A 169 4.15 -6.00 -4.45
CA ARG A 169 2.87 -5.78 -5.13
C ARG A 169 1.84 -6.80 -4.65
N PRO A 170 0.94 -6.44 -3.70
CA PRO A 170 -0.26 -7.22 -3.45
C PRO A 170 -1.28 -6.99 -4.58
N GLU A 171 -2.02 -8.03 -4.90
CA GLU A 171 -3.04 -8.05 -5.95
C GLU A 171 -4.28 -8.81 -5.46
N ILE A 172 -5.44 -8.25 -5.78
CA ILE A 172 -6.75 -8.91 -5.69
C ILE A 172 -7.35 -8.93 -7.08
N LEU A 173 -7.91 -10.06 -7.48
CA LEU A 173 -8.73 -10.20 -8.68
C LEU A 173 -10.15 -10.55 -8.26
N ALA A 174 -11.12 -9.70 -8.58
CA ALA A 174 -12.53 -9.97 -8.37
C ALA A 174 -13.17 -10.51 -9.66
N LEU A 175 -13.88 -11.62 -9.54
CA LEU A 175 -14.41 -12.40 -10.67
C LEU A 175 -15.93 -12.32 -10.83
N HIS A 176 -16.61 -11.57 -9.97
CA HIS A 176 -18.07 -11.49 -9.93
C HIS A 176 -18.73 -11.04 -11.24
N TRP A 177 -17.99 -10.33 -12.10
CA TRP A 177 -18.40 -9.95 -13.46
C TRP A 177 -17.52 -10.49 -14.59
N ALA A 178 -16.55 -11.36 -14.26
CA ALA A 178 -15.56 -11.86 -15.21
C ALA A 178 -16.20 -12.51 -16.45
N VAL A 179 -17.21 -13.37 -16.26
CA VAL A 179 -17.88 -14.07 -17.38
C VAL A 179 -19.11 -13.31 -17.88
N HIS A 180 -19.99 -12.86 -16.98
CA HIS A 180 -21.28 -12.29 -17.37
C HIS A 180 -21.19 -10.89 -17.99
N ARG A 181 -20.08 -10.16 -17.78
CA ARG A 181 -19.84 -8.84 -18.40
C ARG A 181 -18.48 -8.73 -19.10
N ASN A 182 -17.71 -9.81 -19.15
CA ASN A 182 -16.32 -9.79 -19.63
C ASN A 182 -15.48 -8.73 -18.89
N ASP A 183 -15.68 -8.62 -17.57
CA ASP A 183 -15.09 -7.58 -16.72
C ASP A 183 -14.42 -8.20 -15.47
N PRO A 184 -13.26 -8.85 -15.62
CA PRO A 184 -12.42 -9.23 -14.48
C PRO A 184 -11.77 -7.97 -13.88
N GLN A 185 -11.91 -7.80 -12.57
CA GLN A 185 -11.54 -6.55 -11.90
C GLN A 185 -10.30 -6.72 -11.02
N TYR A 186 -9.22 -6.01 -11.36
CA TYR A 186 -7.99 -6.02 -10.59
C TYR A 186 -7.90 -4.83 -9.63
N PHE A 187 -7.53 -5.11 -8.38
CA PHE A 187 -7.13 -4.12 -7.38
C PHE A 187 -5.69 -4.40 -6.98
N VAL A 188 -4.81 -3.46 -7.30
CA VAL A 188 -3.36 -3.64 -7.18
C VAL A 188 -2.76 -2.39 -6.53
N GLY A 189 -1.57 -2.54 -5.96
CA GLY A 189 -0.78 -1.45 -5.45
C GLY A 189 0.66 -1.86 -5.25
N CYS A 190 1.54 -0.93 -4.92
CA CYS A 190 2.95 -1.22 -4.64
C CYS A 190 3.42 -0.57 -3.35
N ALA A 191 4.23 -1.30 -2.59
CA ALA A 191 5.03 -0.78 -1.50
C ALA A 191 6.51 -0.83 -1.84
N GLN A 192 7.28 0.09 -1.25
CA GLN A 192 8.73 0.19 -1.38
C GLN A 192 9.39 -0.26 -0.09
N ILE A 193 10.22 -1.30 -0.18
CA ILE A 193 10.98 -1.78 0.97
C ILE A 193 12.47 -1.82 0.68
N PHE A 194 13.25 -1.66 1.74
CA PHE A 194 14.65 -2.04 1.76
C PHE A 194 14.78 -3.31 2.59
N LEU A 195 15.13 -4.42 1.93
CA LEU A 195 15.35 -5.70 2.57
C LEU A 195 16.78 -5.79 3.10
N SER A 196 16.93 -5.86 4.41
CA SER A 196 18.17 -6.23 5.09
C SER A 196 18.27 -7.76 5.16
N SER A 197 19.26 -8.33 4.47
CA SER A 197 19.50 -9.77 4.39
C SER A 197 21.00 -10.08 4.38
N ASP A 198 21.36 -11.28 4.83
CA ASP A 198 22.71 -11.84 4.73
C ASP A 198 22.95 -12.58 3.41
N VAL A 199 21.92 -12.73 2.58
CA VAL A 199 22.04 -13.35 1.24
C VAL A 199 22.70 -12.36 0.29
N GLN A 200 23.78 -12.82 -0.35
CA GLN A 200 24.62 -12.05 -1.27
C GLN A 200 24.46 -12.54 -2.71
N GLY A 201 24.86 -11.69 -3.68
CA GLY A 201 24.86 -12.04 -5.09
C GLY A 201 23.51 -11.88 -5.79
N PRO A 202 23.45 -12.19 -7.10
CA PRO A 202 22.23 -12.07 -7.89
C PRO A 202 21.19 -13.10 -7.42
N LEU A 203 19.93 -12.71 -7.48
CA LEU A 203 18.84 -13.63 -7.21
C LEU A 203 18.68 -14.58 -8.41
N ASN A 204 19.13 -15.82 -8.26
CA ASN A 204 18.96 -16.85 -9.30
C ASN A 204 17.55 -17.45 -9.21
N VAL A 205 16.65 -16.97 -10.08
CA VAL A 205 15.29 -17.50 -10.25
C VAL A 205 15.17 -18.17 -11.61
N PRO A 206 14.68 -19.43 -11.70
CA PRO A 206 14.37 -20.05 -12.98
C PRO A 206 13.37 -19.19 -13.78
N LYS A 207 13.57 -19.09 -15.10
CA LYS A 207 12.84 -18.15 -15.95
C LYS A 207 11.31 -18.35 -15.90
N GLU A 208 10.85 -19.58 -15.72
CA GLU A 208 9.44 -19.96 -15.60
C GLU A 208 8.74 -19.41 -14.34
N HIS A 209 9.51 -18.93 -13.36
CA HIS A 209 9.00 -18.29 -12.14
C HIS A 209 9.08 -16.76 -12.19
N LEU A 210 9.68 -16.21 -13.24
CA LEU A 210 9.74 -14.78 -13.49
C LEU A 210 8.67 -14.36 -14.49
N THR A 211 8.21 -13.12 -14.38
CA THR A 211 7.26 -12.58 -15.34
C THR A 211 7.43 -11.07 -15.52
N SER A 212 6.79 -10.54 -16.56
CA SER A 212 6.64 -9.10 -16.81
C SER A 212 5.28 -8.63 -16.31
N ILE A 213 5.26 -7.48 -15.66
CA ILE A 213 4.01 -6.76 -15.36
C ILE A 213 4.12 -5.36 -15.99
N PRO A 214 3.20 -4.96 -16.89
CA PRO A 214 2.14 -5.79 -17.48
C PRO A 214 2.71 -6.88 -18.39
N GLY A 215 1.87 -7.84 -18.79
CA GLY A 215 2.20 -8.84 -19.82
C GLY A 215 2.07 -10.31 -19.40
N TYR A 216 1.97 -10.62 -18.10
CA TYR A 216 1.76 -12.00 -17.62
C TYR A 216 0.32 -12.53 -17.81
N ILE A 217 -0.60 -11.63 -18.12
CA ILE A 217 -2.01 -11.90 -18.41
C ILE A 217 -2.45 -11.16 -19.66
N ASP A 218 -3.41 -11.77 -20.35
CA ASP A 218 -4.18 -11.19 -21.44
C ASP A 218 -5.68 -11.52 -21.28
N ALA A 219 -6.50 -11.07 -22.23
CA ALA A 219 -7.95 -11.28 -22.24
C ALA A 219 -8.36 -12.76 -22.32
N ASP A 220 -7.47 -13.66 -22.76
CA ASP A 220 -7.73 -15.09 -22.93
C ASP A 220 -7.23 -15.95 -21.75
N THR A 221 -6.53 -15.34 -20.79
CA THR A 221 -6.06 -15.99 -19.56
C THR A 221 -7.21 -16.77 -18.89
N PRO A 222 -7.10 -18.10 -18.68
CA PRO A 222 -8.21 -18.92 -18.19
C PRO A 222 -8.80 -18.45 -16.84
N GLY A 223 -7.95 -17.97 -15.92
CA GLY A 223 -8.39 -17.48 -14.61
C GLY A 223 -9.24 -16.21 -14.66
N LEU A 224 -9.23 -15.48 -15.78
CA LEU A 224 -10.04 -14.27 -16.02
C LEU A 224 -11.39 -14.59 -16.69
N LYS A 225 -11.59 -15.84 -17.15
CA LYS A 225 -12.85 -16.33 -17.76
C LYS A 225 -13.55 -17.37 -16.90
N TYR A 226 -13.20 -17.42 -15.62
CA TYR A 226 -13.72 -18.41 -14.69
C TYR A 226 -15.09 -17.97 -14.15
N ASP A 227 -16.13 -18.78 -14.37
CA ASP A 227 -17.46 -18.52 -13.84
C ASP A 227 -17.57 -19.07 -12.41
N ILE A 228 -17.64 -18.14 -11.45
CA ILE A 228 -17.72 -18.43 -10.01
C ILE A 228 -19.12 -18.84 -9.53
N TYR A 229 -20.14 -18.77 -10.41
CA TYR A 229 -21.53 -19.08 -10.04
C TYR A 229 -21.97 -20.49 -10.48
N GLN A 230 -21.05 -21.28 -11.04
CA GLN A 230 -21.32 -22.67 -11.38
C GLN A 230 -21.54 -23.51 -10.10
N GLN A 231 -22.45 -24.49 -10.19
CA GLN A 231 -22.81 -25.35 -9.06
C GLN A 231 -21.61 -26.15 -8.52
N ASP A 232 -20.79 -26.69 -9.43
CA ASP A 232 -19.55 -27.40 -9.10
C ASP A 232 -18.36 -26.61 -9.67
N LEU A 233 -17.61 -25.96 -8.78
CA LEU A 233 -16.46 -25.14 -9.15
C LEU A 233 -15.24 -26.02 -9.47
N PRO A 234 -14.74 -26.05 -10.73
CA PRO A 234 -13.51 -26.77 -11.05
C PRO A 234 -12.30 -26.11 -10.37
N PRO A 235 -11.13 -26.77 -10.29
CA PRO A 235 -9.92 -26.15 -9.75
C PRO A 235 -9.63 -24.81 -10.42
N TYR A 236 -9.50 -23.74 -9.63
CA TYR A 236 -9.30 -22.40 -10.14
C TYR A 236 -7.88 -22.21 -10.70
N PRO A 237 -7.70 -21.83 -11.98
CA PRO A 237 -6.39 -21.58 -12.56
C PRO A 237 -5.89 -20.17 -12.20
N ILE A 238 -5.21 -20.03 -11.06
CA ILE A 238 -4.67 -18.74 -10.60
C ILE A 238 -3.74 -18.15 -11.69
N PRO A 239 -3.97 -16.90 -12.15
CA PRO A 239 -3.14 -16.28 -13.18
C PRO A 239 -1.66 -16.10 -12.81
N GLY A 240 -0.78 -16.15 -13.81
CA GLY A 240 0.65 -15.88 -13.68
C GLY A 240 1.54 -17.07 -13.30
N PRO A 241 2.84 -16.83 -13.06
CA PRO A 241 3.79 -17.91 -12.80
C PRO A 241 3.47 -18.63 -11.49
N LYS A 242 3.97 -19.86 -11.34
CA LYS A 242 3.90 -20.57 -10.05
C LYS A 242 4.72 -19.81 -9.00
N VAL A 243 4.22 -19.81 -7.77
CA VAL A 243 4.95 -19.28 -6.61
C VAL A 243 6.35 -19.88 -6.55
N TYR A 244 7.35 -19.03 -6.30
CA TYR A 244 8.73 -19.45 -6.08
C TYR A 244 9.32 -18.81 -4.83
N HIS A 245 9.97 -19.64 -4.04
CA HIS A 245 10.66 -19.23 -2.83
C HIS A 245 12.15 -19.51 -2.99
N PRO A 246 12.95 -18.47 -3.29
CA PRO A 246 14.39 -18.60 -3.29
C PRO A 246 14.85 -19.15 -1.94
N ARG A 247 15.66 -20.21 -1.98
CA ARG A 247 16.29 -20.78 -0.78
C ARG A 247 17.62 -20.07 -0.56
N ALA A 248 17.94 -19.77 0.69
CA ALA A 248 19.31 -19.39 1.04
C ALA A 248 20.17 -20.65 0.96
N ASP A 249 21.22 -20.65 0.14
CA ASP A 249 22.16 -21.76 0.12
C ASP A 249 22.85 -21.86 1.49
N THR A 250 22.49 -22.88 2.27
CA THR A 250 23.14 -23.17 3.56
C THR A 250 24.54 -23.77 3.42
N ASN A 251 25.04 -23.93 2.18
CA ASN A 251 26.26 -24.68 1.89
C ASN A 251 27.48 -23.83 1.50
N SER A 252 27.41 -22.51 1.58
CA SER A 252 28.62 -21.69 1.48
C SER A 252 29.32 -21.59 2.83
N ALA A 253 29.89 -22.72 3.27
CA ALA A 253 30.92 -22.77 4.31
C ALA A 253 32.25 -22.27 3.73
N SER A 254 32.27 -21.06 3.18
CA SER A 254 33.50 -20.28 3.08
C SER A 254 33.68 -19.63 4.45
N GLY A 255 34.74 -19.97 5.17
CA GLY A 255 35.10 -19.39 6.49
C GLY A 255 35.43 -17.90 6.48
N VAL A 256 34.85 -17.15 5.54
CA VAL A 256 34.89 -15.69 5.46
C VAL A 256 33.64 -15.18 6.15
N PRO A 257 33.73 -14.28 7.15
CA PRO A 257 32.55 -13.62 7.70
C PRO A 257 31.76 -12.99 6.56
N ALA A 258 30.48 -13.36 6.41
CA ALA A 258 29.61 -12.68 5.47
C ALA A 258 29.66 -11.16 5.78
N PRO A 259 29.87 -10.29 4.78
CA PRO A 259 29.76 -8.86 5.00
C PRO A 259 28.42 -8.55 5.65
N GLY A 260 28.41 -7.67 6.65
CA GLY A 260 27.17 -7.22 7.28
C GLY A 260 26.19 -6.67 6.24
N PRO A 261 24.87 -6.70 6.51
CA PRO A 261 23.88 -6.21 5.56
C PRO A 261 24.18 -4.76 5.19
N THR A 262 24.14 -4.45 3.90
CA THR A 262 24.30 -3.08 3.40
C THR A 262 23.23 -2.19 4.03
N PRO A 263 23.57 -1.02 4.59
CA PRO A 263 22.58 -0.10 5.14
C PRO A 263 21.76 0.54 4.02
N GLN A 264 20.48 0.84 4.32
CA GLN A 264 19.63 1.63 3.45
C GLN A 264 20.20 3.06 3.33
N ALA A 265 20.58 3.47 2.12
CA ALA A 265 21.11 4.81 1.87
C ALA A 265 20.04 5.81 1.42
N ALA A 266 18.99 5.32 0.74
CA ALA A 266 18.00 6.13 0.06
C ALA A 266 16.60 5.94 0.65
N GLY A 267 15.77 6.99 0.57
CA GLY A 267 14.36 6.95 1.02
C GLY A 267 14.16 6.70 2.51
N VAL A 268 15.18 6.97 3.34
CA VAL A 268 15.08 6.81 4.79
C VAL A 268 14.14 7.88 5.35
N ILE A 269 13.20 7.47 6.21
CA ILE A 269 12.35 8.40 6.93
C ILE A 269 13.24 9.22 7.88
N PRO A 270 13.27 10.56 7.76
CA PRO A 270 14.16 11.38 8.58
C PRO A 270 13.86 11.24 10.09
N LYS A 271 14.91 11.16 10.92
CA LYS A 271 14.75 11.04 12.39
C LYS A 271 14.18 12.30 13.04
N ASP A 272 14.40 13.45 12.42
CA ASP A 272 13.87 14.77 12.79
C ASP A 272 12.46 15.02 12.21
N CYS A 273 11.78 13.97 11.74
CA CYS A 273 10.41 14.12 11.28
C CYS A 273 9.47 14.43 12.43
N LEU A 274 8.85 15.61 12.40
CA LEU A 274 7.94 16.04 13.45
C LEU A 274 6.56 15.40 13.31
N LEU A 275 6.15 15.18 12.06
CA LEU A 275 4.85 14.62 11.71
C LEU A 275 4.93 14.01 10.32
N LYS A 276 4.43 12.79 10.15
CA LYS A 276 4.33 12.12 8.86
C LYS A 276 2.90 12.09 8.32
N SER A 277 2.75 12.19 7.01
CA SER A 277 1.50 11.92 6.31
C SER A 277 1.83 11.28 4.96
N ALA A 278 1.36 10.07 4.69
CA ALA A 278 1.81 9.28 3.54
C ALA A 278 3.35 9.25 3.44
N ASN A 279 3.91 9.82 2.36
CA ASN A 279 5.34 9.93 2.12
C ASN A 279 5.89 11.35 2.30
N TRP A 280 5.16 12.19 3.03
CA TRP A 280 5.58 13.53 3.43
C TRP A 280 6.02 13.56 4.89
N CYS A 281 6.99 14.43 5.18
CA CYS A 281 7.51 14.65 6.51
C CYS A 281 7.55 16.15 6.84
N GLY A 282 6.90 16.53 7.95
CA GLY A 282 6.94 17.87 8.52
C GLY A 282 8.29 18.17 9.15
N LYS A 283 8.92 19.26 8.69
CA LYS A 283 10.21 19.75 9.14
C LYS A 283 10.03 20.99 10.00
N ALA A 284 10.84 21.07 11.05
CA ALA A 284 10.86 22.23 11.94
C ALA A 284 11.04 23.54 11.15
N ILE A 285 10.27 24.55 11.51
CA ILE A 285 10.46 25.91 10.98
C ILE A 285 11.71 26.50 11.67
N PRO A 286 12.65 27.11 10.93
CA PRO A 286 13.84 27.71 11.54
C PRO A 286 13.47 28.80 12.56
N PRO A 287 14.23 28.94 13.66
CA PRO A 287 14.04 30.03 14.61
C PRO A 287 14.12 31.41 13.95
N TYR A 288 13.28 32.34 14.41
CA TYR A 288 13.22 33.71 13.94
C TYR A 288 13.04 34.69 15.10
N SER A 289 13.51 35.92 14.90
CA SER A 289 13.44 37.02 15.90
C SER A 289 13.12 38.37 15.26
N THR A 290 12.63 38.39 14.02
CA THR A 290 12.30 39.60 13.26
C THR A 290 10.95 39.41 12.56
N GLU A 291 10.27 40.51 12.26
CA GLU A 291 8.99 40.48 11.54
C GLU A 291 9.11 39.74 10.19
N THR A 292 10.13 40.09 9.40
CA THR A 292 10.42 39.41 8.14
C THR A 292 10.67 37.91 8.34
N GLY A 293 11.38 37.52 9.40
CA GLY A 293 11.61 36.12 9.74
C GLY A 293 10.33 35.38 10.13
N CYS A 294 9.44 36.03 10.88
CA CYS A 294 8.14 35.48 11.28
C CYS A 294 7.29 35.14 10.05
N TRP A 295 7.08 36.12 9.16
CA TRP A 295 6.31 35.92 7.92
C TRP A 295 6.99 34.93 6.96
N GLY A 296 8.33 34.91 6.92
CA GLY A 296 9.08 33.86 6.22
C GLY A 296 8.80 32.46 6.76
N GLY A 297 8.75 32.31 8.09
CA GLY A 297 8.41 31.06 8.77
C GLY A 297 6.97 30.60 8.50
N VAL A 298 6.01 31.52 8.52
CA VAL A 298 4.60 31.26 8.15
C VAL A 298 4.51 30.74 6.71
N ASN A 299 5.14 31.42 5.77
CA ASN A 299 5.16 31.00 4.36
C ASN A 299 5.79 29.62 4.18
N ALA A 300 6.91 29.36 4.84
CA ALA A 300 7.56 28.04 4.82
C ALA A 300 6.65 26.94 5.43
N CYS A 301 5.91 27.26 6.50
CA CYS A 301 4.98 26.32 7.12
C CYS A 301 3.83 25.95 6.18
N TYR A 302 3.17 26.94 5.56
CA TYR A 302 2.08 26.66 4.62
C TYR A 302 2.56 26.02 3.31
N ALA A 303 3.78 26.31 2.86
CA ALA A 303 4.39 25.59 1.74
C ALA A 303 4.51 24.08 2.05
N GLN A 304 4.97 23.74 3.26
CA GLN A 304 4.97 22.36 3.74
C GLN A 304 3.57 21.76 3.85
N SER A 305 2.59 22.53 4.36
CA SER A 305 1.19 22.09 4.43
C SER A 305 0.61 21.75 3.05
N LYS A 306 0.84 22.60 2.05
CA LYS A 306 0.40 22.38 0.67
C LYS A 306 0.99 21.09 0.10
N HIS A 307 2.28 20.83 0.35
CA HIS A 307 2.95 19.61 -0.10
C HIS A 307 2.40 18.36 0.59
N CYS A 308 2.14 18.41 1.90
CA CYS A 308 1.47 17.34 2.64
C CYS A 308 0.14 16.96 1.98
N ARG A 309 -0.72 17.96 1.73
CA ARG A 309 -2.07 17.74 1.24
C ARG A 309 -2.10 17.08 -0.14
N ALA A 310 -1.18 17.46 -1.03
CA ALA A 310 -1.07 16.89 -2.36
C ALA A 310 -0.75 15.38 -2.34
N GLY A 311 0.02 14.90 -1.37
CA GLY A 311 0.41 13.49 -1.26
C GLY A 311 -0.55 12.62 -0.44
N ALA A 312 -1.55 13.21 0.23
CA ALA A 312 -2.41 12.55 1.22
C ALA A 312 -3.89 12.48 0.80
N GLN A 313 -4.21 12.83 -0.46
CA GLN A 313 -5.59 12.91 -0.95
C GLN A 313 -6.35 11.59 -0.81
N THR A 314 -5.69 10.46 -1.11
CA THR A 314 -6.30 9.13 -1.01
C THR A 314 -6.37 8.60 0.42
N ILE A 315 -5.31 8.79 1.22
CA ILE A 315 -5.19 8.13 2.53
C ILE A 315 -5.70 8.97 3.71
N GLY A 316 -6.22 10.18 3.45
CA GLY A 316 -6.80 11.06 4.44
C GLY A 316 -5.90 12.23 4.85
N GLN A 317 -6.54 13.34 5.26
CA GLN A 317 -5.86 14.63 5.46
C GLN A 317 -5.52 14.95 6.92
N ALA A 318 -5.83 14.05 7.86
CA ALA A 318 -5.80 14.33 9.29
C ALA A 318 -4.46 14.94 9.76
N ASN A 319 -3.32 14.35 9.38
CA ASN A 319 -2.00 14.88 9.75
C ASN A 319 -1.66 16.19 9.01
N CYS A 320 -2.10 16.36 7.77
CA CYS A 320 -1.95 17.64 7.09
C CYS A 320 -2.75 18.75 7.78
N ASP A 321 -3.93 18.44 8.33
CA ASP A 321 -4.74 19.38 9.11
C ASP A 321 -4.06 19.76 10.45
N ARG A 322 -3.39 18.80 11.11
CA ARG A 322 -2.54 19.08 12.30
C ARG A 322 -1.44 20.08 11.96
N TRP A 323 -0.76 19.85 10.83
CA TRP A 323 0.28 20.76 10.38
C TRP A 323 -0.27 22.13 10.00
N SER A 324 -1.43 22.20 9.33
CA SER A 324 -2.08 23.49 9.02
C SER A 324 -2.41 24.28 10.28
N ARG A 325 -2.94 23.66 11.33
CA ARG A 325 -3.21 24.35 12.61
C ARG A 325 -1.96 24.91 13.27
N TYR A 326 -0.85 24.20 13.15
CA TYR A 326 0.44 24.74 13.59
C TYR A 326 0.82 25.99 12.79
N CYS A 327 0.64 25.98 11.46
CA CYS A 327 0.86 27.17 10.64
C CYS A 327 -0.10 28.32 11.00
N ASP A 328 -1.37 28.04 11.30
CA ASP A 328 -2.35 29.03 11.75
C ASP A 328 -1.91 29.68 13.07
N THR A 329 -1.30 28.89 13.97
CA THR A 329 -0.72 29.39 15.22
C THR A 329 0.44 30.34 14.94
N LEU A 330 1.35 29.98 14.04
CA LEU A 330 2.46 30.86 13.63
C LEU A 330 1.94 32.17 13.01
N ASN A 331 0.94 32.08 12.14
CA ASN A 331 0.32 33.23 11.50
C ASN A 331 -0.27 34.21 12.52
N ALA A 332 -1.06 33.69 13.47
CA ALA A 332 -1.68 34.50 14.52
C ALA A 332 -0.64 35.20 15.41
N LEU A 333 0.49 34.56 15.70
CA LEU A 333 1.60 35.19 16.45
C LEU A 333 2.21 36.36 15.68
N CYS A 334 2.46 36.19 14.36
CA CYS A 334 2.98 37.28 13.54
C CYS A 334 1.99 38.45 13.42
N GLU A 335 0.69 38.17 13.26
CA GLU A 335 -0.37 39.21 13.22
C GLU A 335 -0.46 40.01 14.52
N GLN A 336 -0.12 39.40 15.66
CA GLN A 336 -0.09 40.04 16.97
C GLN A 336 1.22 40.78 17.28
N GLY A 337 2.17 40.85 16.32
CA GLY A 337 3.48 41.47 16.51
C GLY A 337 4.46 40.64 17.32
N GLN A 338 4.19 39.35 17.55
CA GLN A 338 5.06 38.43 18.28
C GLN A 338 6.08 37.78 17.32
N PHE A 339 7.18 38.49 17.08
CA PHE A 339 8.16 38.11 16.07
C PHE A 339 9.31 37.22 16.55
N VAL A 340 9.17 36.60 17.73
CA VAL A 340 10.15 35.63 18.26
C VAL A 340 9.49 34.26 18.28
N GLY A 341 10.08 33.29 17.58
CA GLY A 341 9.50 31.96 17.42
C GLY A 341 10.39 31.01 16.61
N PRO A 342 9.83 29.93 16.04
CA PRO A 342 8.44 29.49 16.17
C PRO A 342 8.15 28.82 17.53
N PRO A 343 6.88 28.67 17.93
CA PRO A 343 6.52 27.75 19.00
C PRO A 343 6.94 26.32 18.64
N VAL A 344 7.22 25.50 19.66
CA VAL A 344 7.56 24.08 19.44
C VAL A 344 6.33 23.32 18.94
N PHE A 345 6.49 22.55 17.87
CA PHE A 345 5.46 21.63 17.40
C PHE A 345 5.28 20.47 18.39
N THR A 346 4.05 20.23 18.86
CA THR A 346 3.76 19.24 19.92
C THR A 346 2.65 18.25 19.56
N GLU A 347 2.00 18.41 18.41
CA GLU A 347 0.97 17.46 17.98
C GLU A 347 1.59 16.08 17.67
N LYS A 348 0.83 15.01 17.92
CA LYS A 348 1.24 13.65 17.60
C LYS A 348 0.64 13.21 16.27
N GLU A 349 1.32 12.30 15.58
CA GLU A 349 0.79 11.61 14.41
C GLU A 349 -0.55 10.93 14.74
N SER A 350 -1.51 11.14 13.85
CA SER A 350 -2.77 10.40 13.80
C SER A 350 -2.62 9.29 12.76
N MET A 351 -3.07 8.10 13.09
CA MET A 351 -3.19 6.99 12.16
C MET A 351 -4.61 6.45 12.25
N VAL A 352 -5.11 5.90 11.15
CA VAL A 352 -6.35 5.13 11.19
C VAL A 352 -6.13 3.93 12.13
N PRO A 353 -7.04 3.68 13.09
CA PRO A 353 -6.91 2.54 13.99
C PRO A 353 -6.81 1.23 13.22
N VAL A 354 -5.92 0.34 13.66
CA VAL A 354 -5.80 -0.99 13.06
C VAL A 354 -7.14 -1.73 13.24
N PRO A 355 -7.75 -2.27 12.18
CA PRO A 355 -9.13 -2.75 12.22
C PRO A 355 -9.31 -4.08 12.98
N GLY A 356 -8.23 -4.71 13.43
CA GLY A 356 -8.26 -5.96 14.19
C GLY A 356 -6.86 -6.47 14.54
N GLU A 357 -6.78 -7.73 14.97
CA GLU A 357 -5.50 -8.41 15.15
C GLU A 357 -4.80 -8.59 13.80
N ILE A 358 -3.52 -8.22 13.72
CA ILE A 358 -2.71 -8.45 12.53
C ILE A 358 -2.47 -9.96 12.40
N PRO A 359 -2.98 -10.60 11.33
CA PRO A 359 -2.97 -12.04 11.23
C PRO A 359 -1.53 -12.56 11.09
N ALA A 360 -1.35 -13.83 11.45
CA ALA A 360 -0.19 -14.56 10.98
C ALA A 360 -0.26 -14.72 9.45
N MET A 361 0.77 -15.30 8.85
CA MET A 361 0.70 -15.67 7.43
C MET A 361 -0.53 -16.56 7.17
N TRP A 362 -1.34 -16.21 6.16
CA TRP A 362 -2.65 -16.83 5.92
C TRP A 362 -2.61 -18.32 5.57
N ASN A 363 -1.76 -18.70 4.63
CA ASN A 363 -1.54 -20.10 4.27
C ASN A 363 -0.02 -20.34 4.25
N ASN A 364 0.41 -21.39 4.94
CA ASN A 364 1.82 -21.72 5.02
C ASN A 364 2.21 -22.47 3.73
N VAL A 365 2.25 -21.77 2.59
CA VAL A 365 2.81 -22.31 1.33
C VAL A 365 4.28 -22.71 1.49
N PHE A 366 4.92 -22.36 2.61
CA PHE A 366 6.25 -22.79 3.03
C PHE A 366 6.34 -24.27 3.46
N GLU A 367 5.23 -24.94 3.74
CA GLU A 367 5.23 -26.38 3.99
C GLU A 367 4.83 -27.12 2.72
N HIS A 368 5.81 -27.37 1.85
CA HIS A 368 5.81 -28.65 1.16
C HIS A 368 5.79 -29.72 2.25
N LYS A 369 4.60 -30.27 2.54
CA LYS A 369 4.51 -31.63 3.04
C LYS A 369 5.23 -32.49 2.01
N GLY A 370 6.30 -33.13 2.46
CA GLY A 370 7.22 -33.92 1.64
C GLY A 370 6.57 -35.09 0.93
#